data_AF-A0A6F8ZRA5-F1
#
_entry.id   AF-A0A6F8ZRA5-F1
#
_cell.length_a   1.000
_cell.length_b   1.000
_cell.length_c   1.000
_cell.angle_alpha   90.00
_cell.angle_beta   90.00
_cell.angle_gamma   90.00
#
_symmetry.space_group_name_H-M   'P 1'
#
loop_
_entity.id
_entity.type
_entity.pdbx_description
1 polymer ?
#
loop_
_entity_poly.entity_id
_entity_poly.type
_entity_poly.pdbx_seq_one_letter_code
_entity_poly.pdbx_strand_id
1 'polypeptide(L)'
;MGLADAGIEMYDLVIGCSIRQEGATYLIDPTYLEEDGCNLVSGSGENLGSLSVAFLPSLNQISGLQSDGEMGEDTLTGGVRTCIEGCFKLYPVIQQALSKAVQRKAPPSES
;
A
#
# COMPACT_ATOMS: atom_id res chain seq x y z
N MET A 1 5.09 -10.72 2.78
CA MET A 1 6.48 -11.21 2.89
C MET A 1 6.59 -12.58 3.57
N GLY A 2 6.00 -12.80 4.76
CA GLY A 2 6.18 -14.06 5.50
C GLY A 2 5.84 -15.35 4.74
N LEU A 3 4.79 -15.33 3.92
CA LEU A 3 4.41 -16.48 3.07
C LEU A 3 5.49 -16.81 2.02
N ALA A 4 6.01 -15.79 1.32
CA ALA A 4 7.08 -15.95 0.34
C ALA A 4 8.38 -16.47 1.00
N ASP A 5 8.72 -15.95 2.19
CA ASP A 5 9.93 -16.33 2.92
C ASP A 5 9.85 -17.75 3.51
N ALA A 6 8.63 -18.25 3.78
CA ALA A 6 8.37 -19.62 4.19
C ALA A 6 8.38 -20.62 3.01
N GLY A 7 8.55 -20.15 1.77
CA GLY A 7 8.52 -21.00 0.58
C GLY A 7 7.12 -21.49 0.21
N ILE A 8 6.07 -20.79 0.66
CA ILE A 8 4.70 -21.12 0.27
C ILE A 8 4.45 -20.57 -1.13
N GLU A 9 3.97 -21.44 -2.03
CA GLU A 9 3.59 -21.03 -3.38
C GLU A 9 2.42 -20.05 -3.33
N MET A 10 2.60 -18.89 -3.96
CA MET A 10 1.59 -17.84 -4.09
C MET A 10 1.41 -17.49 -5.56
N TYR A 11 0.19 -17.17 -5.96
CA TYR A 11 -0.10 -16.73 -7.32
C TYR A 11 0.58 -15.40 -7.65
N ASP A 12 0.59 -14.46 -6.70
CA ASP A 12 1.22 -13.16 -6.83
C ASP A 12 1.51 -12.56 -5.43
N LEU A 13 2.37 -11.54 -5.38
CA LEU A 13 2.63 -10.76 -4.19
C LEU A 13 1.53 -9.71 -4.00
N VAL A 14 0.90 -9.71 -2.84
CA VAL A 14 -0.03 -8.64 -2.45
C VAL A 14 0.77 -7.46 -1.87
N ILE A 15 0.53 -6.27 -2.41
CA ILE A 15 1.08 -5.01 -1.91
C ILE A 15 -0.07 -4.16 -1.35
N GLY A 16 0.11 -3.66 -0.14
CA GLY A 16 -0.81 -2.71 0.49
C GLY A 16 -0.27 -1.29 0.40
N CYS A 17 -1.12 -0.34 0.03
CA CYS A 17 -0.88 1.09 0.21
C CYS A 17 -2.12 1.74 0.83
N SER A 18 -1.89 2.55 1.86
CA SER A 18 -2.89 3.44 2.44
C SER A 18 -2.72 4.85 1.90
N ILE A 19 -3.81 5.59 1.84
CA ILE A 19 -3.82 7.02 1.59
C ILE A 19 -4.80 7.69 2.56
N ARG A 20 -4.58 8.98 2.78
CA ARG A 20 -5.49 9.82 3.52
C ARG A 20 -5.85 11.05 2.71
N GLN A 21 -7.14 11.37 2.67
CA GLN A 21 -7.61 12.61 2.09
C GLN A 21 -7.60 13.71 3.16
N GLU A 22 -6.98 14.83 2.82
CA GLU A 22 -6.96 16.06 3.62
C GLU A 22 -7.46 17.19 2.71
N GLY A 23 -8.76 17.50 2.81
CA GLY A 23 -9.42 18.48 1.94
C GLY A 23 -9.28 18.13 0.45
N ALA A 24 -8.47 18.90 -0.27
CA ALA A 24 -8.23 18.73 -1.71
C ALA A 24 -6.96 17.91 -2.04
N THR A 25 -6.18 17.49 -1.04
CA THR A 25 -4.91 16.79 -1.22
C THR A 25 -4.95 15.36 -0.70
N TYR A 26 -4.11 14.50 -1.26
CA TYR A 26 -3.95 13.11 -0.84
C TYR A 26 -2.55 12.92 -0.25
N LEU A 27 -2.51 12.35 0.95
CA LEU A 27 -1.30 11.83 1.57
C LEU A 27 -1.16 10.35 1.23
N ILE A 28 0.03 9.92 0.81
CA ILE A 28 0.33 8.52 0.50
C ILE A 28 1.12 7.92 1.65
N ASP A 29 0.71 6.72 2.08
CA ASP A 29 1.30 5.99 3.21
C ASP A 29 1.32 6.85 4.49
N PRO A 30 0.14 7.32 4.97
CA PRO A 30 0.06 8.15 6.16
C PRO A 30 0.57 7.40 7.39
N THR A 31 1.28 8.13 8.23
CA THR A 31 1.71 7.69 9.56
C THR A 31 0.56 7.80 10.54
N TYR A 32 0.60 7.07 11.66
CA TYR A 32 -0.42 7.15 12.72
C TYR A 32 -0.81 8.58 13.12
N LEU A 33 0.16 9.51 13.23
CA LEU A 33 -0.12 10.91 13.58
C LEU A 33 -0.90 11.67 12.50
N GLU A 34 -0.68 11.31 11.23
CA GLU A 34 -1.37 11.89 10.07
C GLU A 34 -2.79 11.30 9.93
N GLU A 35 -2.98 10.05 10.37
CA GLU A 35 -4.30 9.42 10.45
C GLU A 35 -5.15 9.96 11.61
N ASP A 36 -4.56 10.05 12.82
CA ASP A 36 -5.21 10.46 14.08
C ASP A 36 -5.61 11.94 14.11
N GLY A 37 -5.02 12.77 13.23
CA GLY A 37 -5.45 14.17 13.06
C GLY A 37 -4.97 15.12 14.16
N CYS A 38 -4.04 14.71 15.03
CA CYS A 38 -3.48 15.54 16.11
C CYS A 38 -2.80 16.86 15.66
N ASN A 39 -2.54 17.05 14.36
CA ASN A 39 -1.95 18.28 13.81
C ASN A 39 -2.87 19.08 12.86
N LEU A 40 -4.13 18.69 12.67
CA LEU A 40 -5.06 19.46 11.84
C LEU A 40 -5.64 20.65 12.62
N VAL A 41 -4.81 21.69 12.74
CA VAL A 41 -5.24 23.04 13.06
C VAL A 41 -6.10 23.56 11.90
N SER A 42 -7.39 23.71 12.15
CA SER A 42 -8.22 24.74 11.53
C SER A 42 -8.40 24.68 10.01
N GLY A 43 -9.34 23.85 9.55
CA GLY A 43 -9.94 24.02 8.23
C GLY A 43 -11.09 23.04 8.06
N SER A 44 -12.33 23.55 8.04
CA SER A 44 -13.56 22.91 7.55
C SER A 44 -13.54 21.38 7.42
N GLY A 45 -14.21 20.70 8.34
CA GLY A 45 -14.35 19.23 8.40
C GLY A 45 -15.18 18.64 7.26
N GLU A 46 -14.65 18.72 6.05
CA GLU A 46 -15.22 18.16 4.83
C GLU A 46 -14.14 17.31 4.13
N ASN A 47 -14.48 16.05 3.84
CA ASN A 47 -13.64 15.04 3.18
C ASN A 47 -12.42 14.54 3.97
N LEU A 48 -12.62 14.17 5.23
CA LEU A 48 -11.65 13.42 6.03
C LEU A 48 -11.95 11.92 5.88
N GLY A 49 -11.23 11.28 4.97
CA GLY A 49 -11.31 9.84 4.77
C GLY A 49 -9.94 9.19 4.64
N SER A 50 -9.85 7.92 4.98
CA SER A 50 -8.71 7.06 4.71
C SER A 50 -9.13 5.93 3.77
N LEU A 51 -8.19 5.51 2.93
CA LEU A 51 -8.40 4.46 1.95
C LEU A 51 -7.19 3.55 1.95
N SER A 52 -7.41 2.27 2.18
CA SER A 52 -6.39 1.23 2.10
C SER A 52 -6.70 0.27 0.96
N VAL A 53 -5.73 0.07 0.07
CA VAL A 53 -5.84 -0.80 -1.10
C VAL A 53 -4.81 -1.91 -0.98
N ALA A 54 -5.25 -3.15 -1.14
CA ALA A 54 -4.41 -4.32 -1.33
C ALA A 54 -4.48 -4.74 -2.81
N PHE A 55 -3.34 -4.73 -3.48
CA PHE A 55 -3.22 -4.89 -4.92
C PHE A 55 -2.24 -6.01 -5.29
N LEU A 56 -2.57 -6.75 -6.36
CA LEU A 56 -1.80 -7.84 -6.96
C LEU A 56 -1.22 -7.32 -8.29
N PRO A 57 0.04 -6.86 -8.34
CA PRO A 57 0.60 -6.18 -9.50
C PRO A 57 0.73 -7.05 -10.75
N SER A 58 0.99 -8.35 -10.60
CA SER A 58 1.15 -9.28 -11.73
C SER A 58 -0.20 -9.63 -12.36
N LEU A 59 -1.26 -9.68 -11.56
CA LEU A 59 -2.64 -9.93 -12.02
C LEU A 59 -3.42 -8.65 -12.33
N ASN A 60 -2.84 -7.49 -12.02
CA ASN A 60 -3.49 -6.18 -12.09
C ASN A 60 -4.87 -6.17 -11.40
N GLN A 61 -4.95 -6.80 -10.22
CA GLN A 61 -6.22 -7.03 -9.50
C GLN A 61 -6.17 -6.46 -8.09
N ILE A 62 -7.26 -5.81 -7.66
CA ILE A 62 -7.45 -5.41 -6.27
C ILE A 62 -7.92 -6.62 -5.48
N SER A 63 -7.13 -7.03 -4.49
CA SER A 63 -7.43 -8.14 -3.57
C SER A 63 -8.30 -7.68 -2.40
N GLY A 64 -8.14 -6.43 -1.98
CA GLY A 64 -8.90 -5.84 -0.88
C GLY A 64 -8.94 -4.32 -0.98
N LEU A 65 -10.06 -3.74 -0.56
CA LEU A 65 -10.29 -2.30 -0.53
C LEU A 65 -11.03 -1.97 0.75
N GLN A 66 -10.48 -1.05 1.53
CA GLN A 66 -11.10 -0.54 2.75
C GLN A 66 -11.14 0.97 2.68
N SER A 67 -12.32 1.57 2.76
CA SER A 67 -12.50 3.02 2.89
C SER A 67 -13.13 3.30 4.24
N ASP A 68 -12.57 4.28 4.95
CA ASP A 68 -13.07 4.75 6.24
C ASP A 68 -13.21 6.27 6.20
N GLY A 69 -14.24 6.81 6.85
CA GLY A 69 -14.58 8.23 6.80
C GLY A 69 -15.39 8.64 5.57
N GLU A 70 -15.37 9.94 5.27
CA GLU A 70 -16.19 10.54 4.21
C GLU A 70 -15.30 10.97 3.04
N MET A 71 -15.54 10.38 1.86
CA MET A 71 -14.85 10.71 0.60
C MET A 71 -15.89 10.80 -0.51
N GLY A 72 -15.74 11.78 -1.39
CA GLY A 72 -16.53 11.85 -2.63
C GLY A 72 -16.16 10.73 -3.61
N GLU A 73 -17.05 10.39 -4.53
CA GLU A 73 -16.82 9.34 -5.54
C GLU A 73 -15.62 9.65 -6.44
N ASP A 74 -15.48 10.92 -6.86
CA ASP A 74 -14.36 11.39 -7.67
C ASP A 74 -13.04 11.28 -6.91
N THR A 75 -13.05 11.62 -5.61
CA THR A 75 -11.85 11.60 -4.77
C THR A 75 -11.45 10.18 -4.39
N LEU A 76 -12.43 9.30 -4.17
CA LEU A 76 -12.22 7.87 -3.96
C LEU A 76 -11.58 7.23 -5.19
N THR A 77 -12.10 7.50 -6.40
CA THR A 77 -11.57 6.94 -7.64
C THR A 77 -10.15 7.43 -7.92
N GLY A 78 -9.88 8.73 -7.69
CA GLY A 78 -8.54 9.30 -7.75
C GLY A 78 -7.60 8.62 -6.76
N GLY A 79 -8.05 8.47 -5.51
CA GLY A 79 -7.31 7.82 -4.44
C GLY A 79 -6.93 6.37 -4.75
N VAL A 80 -7.88 5.55 -5.21
CA VAL A 80 -7.59 4.15 -5.61
C VAL A 80 -6.50 4.10 -6.68
N ARG A 81 -6.58 4.96 -7.70
CA ARG A 81 -5.56 5.02 -8.77
C ARG A 81 -4.19 5.40 -8.22
N THR A 82 -4.12 6.39 -7.33
CA THR A 82 -2.88 6.78 -6.66
C THR A 82 -2.29 5.65 -5.82
N CYS A 83 -3.13 4.89 -5.08
CA CYS A 83 -2.67 3.71 -4.35
C CYS A 83 -2.10 2.64 -5.30
N ILE A 84 -2.77 2.36 -6.41
CA ILE A 84 -2.29 1.38 -7.39
C ILE A 84 -0.92 1.78 -7.94
N GLU A 85 -0.73 3.05 -8.29
CA GLU A 85 0.56 3.57 -8.72
C GLU A 85 1.64 3.45 -7.63
N GLY A 86 1.28 3.71 -6.37
CA GLY A 86 2.16 3.49 -5.22
C GLY A 86 2.58 2.03 -5.08
N CYS A 87 1.63 1.10 -5.16
CA CYS A 87 1.87 -0.34 -5.14
C CYS A 87 2.83 -0.77 -6.26
N PHE A 88 2.63 -0.28 -7.49
CA PHE A 88 3.51 -0.58 -8.61
C PHE A 88 4.96 -0.11 -8.38
N LYS A 89 5.15 1.06 -7.76
CA LYS A 89 6.49 1.57 -7.42
C LYS A 89 7.17 0.73 -6.32
N LEU A 90 6.40 0.19 -5.38
CA LEU A 90 6.92 -0.67 -4.31
C LEU A 90 7.24 -2.10 -4.77
N TYR A 91 6.57 -2.60 -5.81
CA TYR A 91 6.76 -3.96 -6.33
C TYR A 91 8.23 -4.36 -6.58
N PRO A 92 9.05 -3.60 -7.34
CA PRO A 92 10.45 -3.98 -7.57
C PRO A 92 11.29 -3.98 -6.29
N VAL A 93 10.99 -3.09 -5.34
CA VAL A 93 11.70 -3.01 -4.06
C VAL A 93 11.41 -4.26 -3.22
N ILE A 94 10.15 -4.69 -3.18
CA ILE A 94 9.72 -5.92 -2.50
C ILE A 94 10.36 -7.15 -3.14
N GLN A 95 10.37 -7.24 -4.47
CA GLN A 95 11.04 -8.34 -5.19
C GLN A 95 12.53 -8.39 -4.90
N GLN A 96 13.20 -7.24 -4.85
CA GLN A 96 14.63 -7.18 -4.50
C GLN A 96 14.88 -7.61 -3.05
N ALA A 97 14.04 -7.18 -2.11
CA ALA A 97 14.13 -7.58 -0.71
C ALA A 97 13.93 -9.10 -0.54
N LEU A 98 12.97 -9.68 -1.26
CA LEU A 98 12.73 -11.13 -1.27
C LEU A 98 13.93 -11.89 -1.86
N SER A 99 14.46 -11.42 -3.00
CA SER A 99 15.64 -12.03 -3.64
C SER A 99 16.86 -12.04 -2.71
N LYS A 100 17.09 -10.94 -1.99
CA LYS A 100 18.16 -10.85 -0.98
C LYS A 100 17.93 -11.80 0.20
N ALA A 101 16.69 -11.94 0.67
CA ALA A 101 16.35 -12.85 1.74
C ALA A 101 16.61 -14.31 1.36
N VAL A 102 16.25 -14.71 0.13
CA VAL A 102 16.53 -16.04 -0.43
C VAL A 102 18.04 -16.28 -0.55
N GLN A 103 18.79 -15.33 -1.10
CA GLN A 103 20.25 -15.46 -1.22
C GLN A 103 20.95 -15.62 0.13
N ARG A 104 20.48 -14.94 1.18
CA ARG A 104 21.03 -15.08 2.53
C ARG A 104 20.80 -16.47 3.14
N LYS A 105 19.71 -17.14 2.75
CA LYS A 105 19.36 -18.49 3.21
C LYS A 105 19.95 -19.59 2.33
N ALA A 106 20.44 -19.26 1.13
CA ALA A 106 21.06 -20.22 0.24
C ALA A 106 22.37 -20.73 0.86
N PRO A 107 22.62 -22.06 0.84
CA PRO A 107 23.91 -22.59 1.26
C PRO A 107 25.03 -22.08 0.34
N PRO A 108 26.28 -21.95 0.85
CA PRO A 108 27.40 -21.62 -0.01
C PRO A 108 27.50 -22.68 -1.11
N SER A 109 27.66 -22.22 -2.35
CA SER A 109 27.93 -23.09 -3.49
C SER A 109 29.19 -23.90 -3.20
N GLU A 110 29.05 -25.21 -3.06
CA GLU A 110 30.20 -26.12 -2.99
C GLU A 110 30.96 -26.02 -4.32
N SER A 111 32.15 -25.40 -4.27
CA SER A 111 33.14 -25.34 -5.33
C SER A 111 34.34 -26.21 -4.98
#